data_AF-A0AAD0LRK6-F1
#
_entry.id   AF-A0AAD0LRK6-F1
#
_cell.length_a   1.000
_cell.length_b   1.000
_cell.length_c   1.000
_cell.angle_alpha   90.00
_cell.angle_beta   90.00
_cell.angle_gamma   90.00
#
_symmetry.space_group_name_H-M   'P 1'
#
loop_
_entity.id
_entity.type
_entity.pdbx_description
1 polymer ?
#
loop_
_entity_poly.entity_id
_entity_poly.type
_entity_poly.pdbx_seq_one_letter_code
_entity_poly.pdbx_strand_id
1 'polypeptide(L)'
;MGHPDFELLFVASQVAAAAGLNAQAVTDTVKRTTGQGCITLKDLKVLPLSINLIDSLTDSKGRKMSHLARLFDEPTVYKMLLRGHAPQSEPFRKWLAC
;
A
#
# COMPACT_ATOMS: atom_id res chain seq x y z
N MET A 1 13.33 -5.24 12.48
CA MET A 1 12.64 -6.48 12.10
C MET A 1 11.20 -6.12 11.78
N GLY A 2 10.68 -6.64 10.66
CA GLY A 2 9.37 -6.27 10.10
C GLY A 2 8.19 -6.58 11.04
N HIS A 3 7.01 -6.07 10.68
CA HIS A 3 5.77 -6.29 11.41
C HIS A 3 5.46 -7.80 11.48
N PRO A 4 5.06 -8.36 12.64
CA PRO A 4 4.86 -9.81 12.79
C PRO A 4 3.79 -10.38 11.85
N ASP A 5 2.81 -9.57 11.47
CA ASP A 5 1.72 -10.00 10.57
C ASP A 5 1.96 -9.69 9.08
N PHE A 6 2.91 -8.79 8.74
CA PHE A 6 3.10 -8.31 7.36
C PHE A 6 4.59 -8.14 7.03
N GLU A 7 5.07 -8.89 6.03
CA GLU A 7 6.46 -8.84 5.57
C GLU A 7 6.76 -7.55 4.77
N LEU A 8 5.79 -7.10 3.97
CA LEU A 8 5.89 -5.91 3.12
C LEU A 8 4.62 -5.05 3.20
N LEU A 9 4.82 -3.74 3.37
CA LEU A 9 3.76 -2.73 3.35
C LEU A 9 4.08 -1.66 2.31
N PHE A 10 3.08 -1.33 1.49
CA PHE A 10 3.18 -0.38 0.39
C PHE A 10 2.28 0.82 0.61
N VAL A 11 2.70 2.00 0.17
CA VAL A 11 1.86 3.20 0.24
C VAL A 11 0.76 3.11 -0.81
N ALA A 12 -0.49 3.11 -0.35
CA ALA A 12 -1.65 2.87 -1.21
C ALA A 12 -1.76 3.84 -2.40
N SER A 13 -1.46 5.13 -2.17
CA SER A 13 -1.51 6.15 -3.23
C SER A 13 -0.46 5.94 -4.31
N GLN A 14 0.75 5.53 -3.93
CA GLN A 14 1.85 5.26 -4.86
C GLN A 14 1.53 4.03 -5.70
N VAL A 15 1.03 2.96 -5.06
CA VAL A 15 0.61 1.74 -5.75
C VAL A 15 -0.52 2.02 -6.74
N ALA A 16 -1.55 2.76 -6.31
CA ALA A 16 -2.65 3.15 -7.19
C ALA A 16 -2.16 3.98 -8.38
N ALA A 17 -1.30 4.98 -8.14
CA ALA A 17 -0.73 5.80 -9.22
C ALA A 17 0.10 4.97 -10.21
N ALA A 18 0.96 4.07 -9.72
CA ALA A 18 1.75 3.18 -10.56
C ALA A 18 0.88 2.21 -11.37
N ALA A 19 -0.23 1.75 -10.79
CA ALA A 19 -1.21 0.90 -11.47
C ALA A 19 -2.17 1.67 -12.40
N GLY A 20 -2.07 3.00 -12.50
CA GLY A 20 -3.00 3.82 -13.29
C GLY A 20 -4.42 3.90 -12.70
N LEU A 21 -4.56 3.67 -11.40
CA LEU A 21 -5.84 3.64 -10.69
C LEU A 21 -6.00 4.84 -9.76
N ASN A 22 -7.25 5.21 -9.47
CA ASN A 22 -7.55 6.24 -8.48
C ASN A 22 -7.42 5.67 -7.05
N ALA A 23 -6.54 6.27 -6.24
CA ALA A 23 -6.25 5.82 -4.88
C ALA A 23 -7.48 5.75 -3.97
N GLN A 24 -8.44 6.68 -4.10
CA GLN A 24 -9.66 6.69 -3.29
C GLN A 24 -10.57 5.53 -3.69
N ALA A 25 -10.79 5.33 -5.00
CA ALA A 25 -11.58 4.22 -5.52
C ALA A 25 -10.99 2.85 -5.13
N VAL A 26 -9.66 2.72 -5.17
CA VAL A 26 -8.95 1.52 -4.72
C VAL A 26 -9.17 1.30 -3.22
N THR A 27 -8.99 2.33 -2.40
CA THR A 27 -9.19 2.23 -0.94
C THR A 27 -10.60 1.73 -0.62
N ASP A 28 -11.62 2.31 -1.26
CA ASP A 28 -13.01 1.94 -1.01
C ASP A 28 -13.33 0.53 -1.49
N THR A 29 -12.69 0.10 -2.58
CA THR A 29 -12.77 -1.29 -3.07
C THR A 29 -12.13 -2.27 -2.09
N VAL A 30 -10.94 -1.95 -1.59
CA VAL A 30 -10.24 -2.78 -0.59
C VAL A 30 -11.12 -2.94 0.65
N LYS A 31 -11.66 -1.84 1.18
CA LYS A 31 -12.60 -1.85 2.32
C LYS A 31 -13.80 -2.77 2.10
N ARG A 32 -14.43 -2.70 0.92
CA ARG A 32 -15.57 -3.56 0.57
C ARG A 32 -15.20 -5.03 0.43
N THR A 33 -14.00 -5.33 -0.07
CA THR A 33 -13.61 -6.69 -0.45
C THR A 33 -13.02 -7.48 0.73
N THR A 34 -12.32 -6.82 1.65
CA THR A 34 -11.70 -7.47 2.81
C THR A 34 -12.53 -7.34 4.08
N GLY A 35 -13.56 -6.49 4.12
CA GLY A 35 -14.31 -6.18 5.34
C GLY A 35 -13.49 -5.43 6.40
N GLN A 36 -12.19 -5.24 6.15
CA GLN A 36 -11.25 -4.50 6.97
C GLN A 36 -10.84 -3.21 6.26
N GLY A 37 -10.60 -2.17 7.06
CA GLY A 37 -10.02 -0.92 6.56
C GLY A 37 -8.59 -1.11 6.06
N CYS A 38 -8.09 -0.14 5.30
CA CYS A 38 -6.65 -0.08 5.03
C CYS A 38 -5.91 0.22 6.33
N ILE A 39 -4.76 -0.42 6.51
CA ILE A 39 -3.84 -0.13 7.61
C ILE A 39 -3.35 1.30 7.43
N THR A 40 -3.32 2.08 8.49
CA THR A 40 -2.75 3.43 8.45
C THR A 40 -1.37 3.43 9.09
N LEU A 41 -0.49 4.36 8.72
CA LEU A 41 0.82 4.51 9.37
C LEU A 41 0.72 4.63 10.90
N LYS A 42 -0.29 5.34 11.42
CA LYS A 42 -0.55 5.43 12.88
C LYS A 42 -0.92 4.11 13.54
N ASP A 43 -1.48 3.16 12.78
CA ASP A 43 -1.97 1.88 13.31
C ASP A 43 -0.84 0.85 13.40
N LEU A 44 0.30 1.14 12.75
CA LEU A 44 1.52 0.38 12.96
C LEU A 44 1.99 0.60 14.39
N LYS A 45 1.71 -0.38 15.26
CA LYS A 45 2.28 -0.47 16.60
C LYS A 45 3.75 -0.86 16.49
N VAL A 46 4.56 0.04 15.97
CA VAL A 46 5.99 -0.19 15.89
C VAL A 46 6.57 0.04 17.29
N LEU A 47 7.46 -0.85 17.74
CA LEU A 47 8.14 -0.80 19.04
C LEU A 47 8.57 0.64 19.41
N PRO A 48 8.64 1.01 20.70
CA PRO A 48 8.91 2.39 21.14
C PRO A 48 10.16 3.07 20.54
N LEU A 49 11.13 2.29 20.02
CA LEU A 49 12.28 2.82 19.27
C LEU A 49 11.96 3.39 17.87
N SER A 50 10.73 3.19 17.38
CA SER A 50 10.40 3.30 15.96
C SER A 50 9.43 4.44 15.64
N ILE A 51 8.97 5.16 16.66
CA ILE A 51 8.15 6.38 16.49
C ILE A 51 8.97 7.43 15.72
N ASN A 52 10.28 7.55 16.03
CA ASN A 52 11.23 8.37 15.28
C ASN A 52 11.39 7.91 13.81
N LEU A 53 11.19 6.62 13.53
CA LEU A 53 11.27 6.08 12.18
C LEU A 53 10.07 6.54 11.34
N ILE A 54 8.86 6.55 11.90
CA ILE A 54 7.66 7.02 11.20
C ILE A 54 7.78 8.50 10.84
N ASP A 55 8.30 9.33 11.75
CA ASP A 55 8.53 10.77 11.51
C ASP A 55 9.62 11.05 10.47
N SER A 56 10.49 10.07 10.23
CA SER A 56 11.54 10.11 9.20
C SER A 56 11.07 9.59 7.84
N LEU A 57 9.88 8.98 7.74
CA LEU A 57 9.38 8.46 6.48
C LEU A 57 9.06 9.62 5.54
N THR A 58 9.81 9.69 4.45
CA THR A 58 9.60 10.65 3.37
C THR A 58 9.15 9.95 2.10
N ASP A 59 8.23 10.58 1.38
CA ASP A 59 7.91 10.21 0.00
C ASP A 59 9.15 10.38 -0.91
N SER A 60 9.06 9.83 -2.12
CA SER A 60 10.00 9.99 -3.25
C SER A 60 10.45 11.43 -3.52
N LYS A 61 9.70 12.44 -3.05
CA LYS A 61 10.01 13.87 -3.18
C LYS A 61 10.59 14.50 -1.90
N GLY A 62 11.01 13.69 -0.93
CA GLY A 62 11.54 14.14 0.36
C GLY A 62 10.50 14.75 1.31
N ARG A 63 9.21 14.62 1.01
CA ARG A 63 8.13 15.17 1.84
C ARG A 63 7.76 14.19 2.94
N LYS A 64 7.62 14.67 4.18
CA LYS A 64 7.15 13.85 5.30
C LYS A 64 5.81 13.20 4.98
N MET A 65 5.72 11.90 5.24
CA MET A 65 4.49 11.15 5.06
C MET A 65 3.49 11.47 6.17
N SER A 66 2.21 11.58 5.80
CA SER A 66 1.15 11.78 6.78
C SER A 66 0.98 10.52 7.64
N HIS A 67 0.77 10.67 8.94
CA HIS A 67 0.38 9.56 9.83
C HIS A 67 -0.95 8.90 9.41
N LEU A 68 -1.75 9.59 8.58
CA LEU A 68 -2.99 9.09 8.00
C LEU A 68 -2.79 8.43 6.63
N ALA A 69 -1.55 8.28 6.16
CA ALA A 69 -1.27 7.57 4.93
C ALA A 69 -1.73 6.13 5.04
N ARG A 70 -2.47 5.69 4.03
CA ARG A 70 -3.01 4.34 3.93
C ARG A 70 -1.95 3.43 3.33
N LEU A 71 -1.85 2.23 3.89
CA LEU A 71 -0.92 1.20 3.50
C LEU A 71 -1.69 -0.01 3.00
N PHE A 72 -1.10 -0.71 2.04
CA PHE A 72 -1.54 -2.02 1.59
C PHE A 72 -0.47 -3.04 1.94
N ASP A 73 -0.93 -4.21 2.39
CA ASP A 73 -0.15 -5.41 2.44
C ASP A 73 0.04 -5.99 1.03
N GLU A 74 1.11 -6.75 0.85
CA GLU A 74 1.47 -7.38 -0.41
C GLU A 74 0.32 -8.14 -1.10
N PRO A 75 -0.43 -9.07 -0.43
CA PRO A 75 -1.46 -9.83 -1.13
C PRO A 75 -2.63 -8.95 -1.57
N THR A 76 -2.91 -7.83 -0.89
CA THR A 76 -3.90 -6.85 -1.35
C THR A 76 -3.42 -6.12 -2.61
N VAL A 77 -2.14 -5.72 -2.66
CA VAL A 77 -1.56 -5.11 -3.86
C VAL A 77 -1.64 -6.06 -5.04
N TYR A 78 -1.30 -7.33 -4.86
CA TYR A 78 -1.32 -8.31 -5.93
C TYR A 78 -2.74 -8.59 -6.42
N LYS A 79 -3.70 -8.75 -5.50
CA LYS A 79 -5.12 -8.88 -5.86
C LYS A 79 -5.61 -7.65 -6.65
N MET A 80 -5.18 -6.45 -6.26
CA MET A 80 -5.51 -5.22 -6.96
C MET A 80 -4.94 -5.20 -8.39
N LEU A 81 -3.65 -5.51 -8.55
CA LEU A 81 -2.97 -5.51 -9.83
C LEU A 81 -3.50 -6.59 -10.79
N LEU A 82 -3.86 -7.77 -10.25
CA LEU A 82 -4.38 -8.89 -11.03
C LEU A 82 -5.83 -8.67 -11.47
N ARG A 83 -6.69 -8.10 -10.63
CA ARG A 83 -8.08 -7.77 -11.01
C ARG A 83 -8.16 -6.53 -11.89
N GLY A 84 -7.26 -5.57 -11.68
CA GLY A 84 -7.23 -4.31 -12.43
C GLY A 84 -6.87 -4.55 -13.90
N HIS A 85 -7.75 -4.10 -14.80
CA HIS A 85 -7.50 -4.13 -16.25
C HIS A 85 -6.78 -2.87 -16.76
N ALA A 86 -6.13 -2.11 -15.88
CA ALA A 86 -5.41 -0.91 -16.27
C ALA A 86 -4.23 -1.28 -17.19
N PRO A 87 -3.98 -0.52 -18.28
CA PRO A 87 -2.84 -0.78 -19.18
C PRO A 87 -1.50 -0.82 -18.43
N GLN A 88 -1.37 -0.02 -17.36
CA GLN A 88 -0.16 0.04 -16.54
C GLN A 88 0.08 -1.23 -15.71
N SER A 89 -0.95 -2.03 -15.41
CA SER A 89 -0.80 -3.31 -14.71
C SER A 89 -0.55 -4.49 -15.65
N GLU A 90 -0.61 -4.30 -16.97
CA GLU A 90 -0.37 -5.38 -17.94
C GLU A 90 1.05 -5.98 -17.91
N PRO A 91 2.14 -5.19 -17.78
CA PRO A 91 3.49 -5.76 -17.74
C PRO A 91 3.67 -6.73 -16.56
N PHE A 92 3.11 -6.36 -15.40
CA PHE A 92 3.12 -7.20 -14.21
C PHE A 92 2.32 -8.50 -14.42
N ARG A 93 1.15 -8.42 -15.06
CA ARG A 93 0.33 -9.60 -15.40
C ARG A 93 1.03 -10.53 -16.40
N LYS A 94 1.71 -9.98 -17.40
CA LYS A 94 2.49 -10.75 -18.38
C LYS A 94 3.67 -11.45 -17.72
N TRP A 95 4.39 -10.77 -16.82
CA TRP A 95 5.51 -11.36 -16.10
C TRP A 95 5.12 -12.59 -15.27
N LEU A 96 3.95 -12.56 -14.62
CA LEU A 96 3.45 -13.71 -13.83
C LEU A 96 2.95 -14.88 -14.69
N ALA A 97 2.67 -14.65 -15.98
CA ALA A 97 2.18 -15.66 -16.91
C ALA A 97 3.29 -16.27 -17.78
N CYS A 98 4.54 -15.80 -17.64
CA CYS A 98 5.73 -16.35 -18.27
C CYS A 98 6.40 -17.38 -17.34
#